data_AF-A0A554V5F9-F1
#
_entry.id   AF-A0A554V5F9-F1
#
_cell.length_a   1.000
_cell.length_b   1.000
_cell.length_c   1.000
_cell.angle_alpha   90.00
_cell.angle_beta   90.00
_cell.angle_gamma   90.00
#
_symmetry.space_group_name_H-M   'P 1'
#
loop_
_entity.id
_entity.type
_entity.pdbx_description
1 polymer ?
#
loop_
_entity_poly.entity_id
_entity_poly.type
_entity_poly.pdbx_seq_one_letter_code
_entity_poly.pdbx_strand_id
1 'polypeptide(L)'
;MHEFATRLNRLFDMAQPVGRKPITNSEVVKALAASGHHISNPYLSQLRSGQRTNPSEATITALARFFKVRPDYFFDDEYADTTEHDLRLVNQLKNRALRQLAVLAFDLSEESRHMLGALAEKLRQTEGLIPDRFATPRSATRHQGAFRDPRSRDAVR
;
A
#
# COMPACT_ATOMS: atom_id res chain seq x y z
N MET A 1 -2.77 17.69 13.59
CA MET A 1 -2.14 16.40 13.21
C MET A 1 -1.64 16.57 11.78
N HIS A 2 -0.32 16.44 11.53
CA HIS A 2 0.29 16.77 10.22
C HIS A 2 0.16 15.61 9.24
N GLU A 3 -1.06 15.27 8.84
CA GLU A 3 -1.40 14.09 8.05
C GLU A 3 -0.61 13.96 6.74
N PHE A 4 -0.46 15.06 5.99
CA PHE A 4 0.37 15.09 4.79
C PHE A 4 1.83 14.69 5.06
N ALA A 5 2.43 15.23 6.13
CA ALA A 5 3.81 14.94 6.50
C ALA A 5 3.98 13.47 6.89
N THR A 6 3.01 12.91 7.62
CA THR A 6 2.99 11.49 7.98
C THR A 6 2.96 10.61 6.74
N ARG A 7 2.01 10.85 5.83
CA ARG A 7 1.87 10.09 4.58
C ARG A 7 3.10 10.23 3.68
N LEU A 8 3.66 11.45 3.57
CA LEU A 8 4.89 11.68 2.81
C LEU A 8 6.07 10.87 3.37
N ASN A 9 6.27 10.89 4.70
CA ASN A 9 7.36 10.13 5.31
C ASN A 9 7.18 8.60 5.11
N ARG A 10 5.96 8.08 5.15
CA ARG A 10 5.68 6.67 4.83
C ARG A 10 6.14 6.30 3.43
N LEU A 11 5.91 7.15 2.42
CA LEU A 11 6.41 6.92 1.06
C LEU A 11 7.94 6.88 0.99
N PHE A 12 8.63 7.74 1.74
CA PHE A 12 10.10 7.69 1.84
C PHE A 12 10.59 6.36 2.41
N ASP A 13 9.93 5.85 3.46
CA ASP A 13 10.31 4.61 4.11
C ASP A 13 10.04 3.38 3.21
N MET A 14 8.89 3.36 2.53
CA MET A 14 8.50 2.24 1.65
C MET A 14 9.29 2.20 0.34
N ALA A 15 9.67 3.35 -0.19
CA ALA A 15 10.42 3.43 -1.44
C ALA A 15 11.91 3.06 -1.27
N GLN A 16 12.36 2.72 -0.06
CA GLN A 16 13.75 2.34 0.21
C GLN A 16 14.16 1.10 -0.63
N PRO A 17 15.18 1.23 -1.51
CA PRO A 17 15.63 0.10 -2.29
C PRO A 17 16.47 -0.86 -1.42
N VAL A 18 16.21 -2.17 -1.54
CA VAL A 18 17.01 -3.21 -0.88
C VAL A 18 18.47 -3.09 -1.32
N GLY A 19 19.39 -2.92 -0.36
CA GLY A 19 20.82 -2.79 -0.62
C GLY A 19 21.29 -1.41 -1.10
N ARG A 20 20.44 -0.37 -1.05
CA ARG A 20 20.84 1.03 -1.30
C ARG A 20 20.62 1.91 -0.07
N LYS A 21 21.27 3.07 -0.09
CA LYS A 21 21.05 4.14 0.90
C LYS A 21 19.59 4.62 0.85
N PRO A 22 19.02 5.06 1.98
CA PRO A 22 17.70 5.68 2.02
C PRO A 22 17.60 6.84 1.04
N ILE A 23 16.40 7.03 0.46
CA ILE A 23 16.15 8.14 -0.47
C ILE A 23 16.32 9.45 0.29
N THR A 24 17.18 10.33 -0.24
CA THR A 24 17.46 11.63 0.40
C THR A 24 16.55 12.72 -0.16
N ASN A 25 16.32 13.80 0.61
CA ASN A 25 15.60 14.97 0.10
C ASN A 25 16.25 15.53 -1.16
N SER A 26 17.59 15.50 -1.25
CA SER A 26 18.32 15.99 -2.42
C SER A 26 18.02 15.17 -3.66
N GLU A 27 17.91 13.85 -3.54
CA GLU A 27 17.53 12.97 -4.65
C GLU A 27 16.13 13.28 -5.17
N VAL A 28 15.16 13.43 -4.26
CA VAL A 28 13.78 13.79 -4.63
C VAL A 28 13.75 15.14 -5.33
N VAL A 29 14.38 16.17 -4.74
CA VAL A 29 14.44 17.51 -5.32
C VAL A 29 15.06 17.49 -6.72
N LYS A 30 16.16 16.75 -6.92
CA LYS A 30 16.81 16.60 -8.22
C LYS A 30 15.91 15.90 -9.25
N ALA A 31 15.22 14.83 -8.84
CA ALA A 31 14.31 14.11 -9.71
C ALA A 31 13.10 14.95 -10.12
N LEU A 32 12.53 15.71 -9.18
CA LEU A 32 11.43 16.65 -9.42
C LEU A 32 11.87 17.74 -10.41
N ALA A 33 13.06 18.32 -10.20
CA ALA A 33 13.64 19.31 -11.10
C ALA A 33 13.86 18.75 -12.53
N ALA A 34 14.33 17.50 -12.65
CA ALA A 34 14.47 16.83 -13.95
C ALA A 34 13.14 16.60 -14.67
N SER A 35 12.02 16.57 -13.92
CA SER A 35 10.66 16.51 -14.46
C SER A 35 10.00 17.88 -14.68
N GLY A 36 10.75 18.97 -14.49
CA GLY A 36 10.27 20.35 -14.66
C GLY A 36 9.59 20.96 -13.43
N HIS A 37 9.56 20.27 -12.29
CA HIS A 37 8.99 20.80 -11.04
C HIS A 37 10.09 21.18 -10.05
N HIS A 38 10.35 22.47 -9.90
CA HIS A 38 11.43 22.95 -9.03
C HIS A 38 10.93 23.25 -7.61
N ILE A 39 11.49 22.57 -6.63
CA ILE A 39 11.31 22.88 -5.20
C ILE A 39 12.66 22.91 -4.50
N SER A 40 12.75 23.59 -3.35
CA SER A 40 13.98 23.65 -2.58
C SER A 40 14.09 22.50 -1.56
N ASN A 41 15.31 22.07 -1.23
CA ASN A 41 15.56 21.10 -0.16
C ASN A 41 14.97 21.54 1.19
N PRO A 42 15.14 22.82 1.62
CA PRO A 42 14.50 23.31 2.85
C PRO A 42 12.98 23.19 2.81
N TYR A 43 12.34 23.51 1.68
CA TYR A 43 10.89 23.41 1.55
C TYR A 43 10.41 21.96 1.69
N LEU A 44 11.06 21.00 1.03
CA LEU A 44 10.75 19.58 1.20
C LEU A 44 10.96 19.11 2.65
N SER A 45 12.02 19.59 3.32
CA SER A 45 12.25 19.31 4.74
C SER A 45 11.13 19.84 5.63
N GLN A 46 10.63 21.05 5.35
CA GLN A 46 9.51 21.66 6.08
C GLN A 46 8.19 20.91 5.85
N LEU A 47 7.96 20.39 4.64
CA LEU A 47 6.81 19.53 4.36
C LEU A 47 6.89 18.23 5.15
N ARG A 48 8.06 17.58 5.18
CA ARG A 48 8.28 16.33 5.91
C ARG A 48 8.20 16.47 7.43
N SER A 49 8.56 17.64 7.98
CA SER A 49 8.44 17.92 9.41
C SER A 49 7.06 18.43 9.83
N GLY A 50 6.19 18.74 8.86
CA GLY A 50 4.88 19.36 9.12
C GLY A 50 4.94 20.86 9.44
N GLN A 51 6.11 21.49 9.42
CA GLN A 51 6.23 22.95 9.52
C GLN A 51 5.49 23.67 8.39
N ARG A 52 5.46 23.07 7.21
CA ARG A 52 4.58 23.45 6.11
C ARG A 52 3.62 22.29 5.87
N THR A 53 2.33 22.58 5.84
CA THR A 53 1.27 21.56 5.73
C THR A 53 0.44 21.66 4.46
N ASN A 54 0.49 22.81 3.77
CA ASN A 54 -0.32 23.07 2.59
C ASN A 54 0.55 23.28 1.33
N PRO A 55 1.08 22.20 0.74
CA PRO A 55 1.76 22.26 -0.55
C PRO A 55 0.78 22.57 -1.69
N SER A 56 1.29 23.11 -2.79
CA SER A 56 0.47 23.28 -4.01
C SER A 56 0.09 21.93 -4.63
N GLU A 57 -1.03 21.89 -5.34
CA GLU A 57 -1.48 20.70 -6.09
C GLU A 57 -0.41 20.18 -7.06
N ALA A 58 0.30 21.10 -7.72
CA ALA A 58 1.44 20.76 -8.58
C ALA A 58 2.56 20.02 -7.80
N THR A 59 2.85 20.45 -6.57
CA THR A 59 3.85 19.79 -5.72
C THR A 59 3.38 18.42 -5.26
N ILE A 60 2.12 18.29 -4.87
CA ILE A 60 1.52 17.01 -4.48
C ILE A 60 1.60 16.03 -5.65
N THR A 61 1.21 16.46 -6.84
CA THR A 61 1.24 15.65 -8.06
C THR A 61 2.66 15.23 -8.43
N ALA A 62 3.63 16.14 -8.33
CA ALA A 62 5.04 15.84 -8.61
C ALA A 62 5.62 14.82 -7.62
N LEU A 63 5.31 14.95 -6.33
CA LEU A 63 5.72 13.99 -5.30
C LEU A 63 5.06 12.64 -5.51
N ALA A 64 3.75 12.60 -5.77
CA ALA A 64 3.03 11.36 -6.06
C ALA A 64 3.62 10.62 -7.25
N ARG A 65 3.93 11.33 -8.34
CA ARG A 65 4.59 10.78 -9.53
C ARG A 65 5.97 10.20 -9.20
N PHE A 66 6.77 10.89 -8.40
CA PHE A 66 8.09 10.39 -7.99
C PHE A 66 7.98 9.05 -7.24
N PHE A 67 7.03 8.95 -6.30
CA PHE A 67 6.79 7.74 -5.53
C PHE A 67 5.92 6.69 -6.26
N LYS A 68 5.48 6.99 -7.49
CA LYS A 68 4.64 6.14 -8.33
C LYS A 68 3.28 5.79 -7.70
N VAL A 69 2.67 6.75 -7.01
CA VAL A 69 1.33 6.66 -6.44
C VAL A 69 0.41 7.72 -7.07
N ARG A 70 -0.91 7.59 -6.90
CA ARG A 70 -1.85 8.67 -7.28
C ARG A 70 -1.79 9.81 -6.25
N PRO A 71 -2.06 11.07 -6.65
CA PRO A 71 -2.12 12.22 -5.72
C PRO A 71 -3.10 12.00 -4.57
N ASP A 72 -4.19 11.28 -4.81
CA ASP A 72 -5.23 10.94 -3.83
C ASP A 72 -4.67 10.20 -2.61
N TYR A 73 -3.50 9.57 -2.73
CA TYR A 73 -2.78 8.97 -1.60
C TYR A 73 -2.63 9.92 -0.42
N PHE A 74 -2.54 11.23 -0.66
CA PHE A 74 -2.36 12.21 0.41
C PHE A 74 -3.66 12.62 1.12
N PHE A 75 -4.84 12.24 0.61
CA PHE A 75 -6.14 12.73 1.07
C PHE A 75 -7.20 11.65 1.27
N ASP A 76 -7.09 10.51 0.58
CA ASP A 76 -8.02 9.38 0.66
C ASP A 76 -7.41 8.28 1.53
N ASP A 77 -8.05 7.96 2.65
CA ASP A 77 -7.59 6.96 3.61
C ASP A 77 -7.67 5.54 3.05
N GLU A 78 -8.76 5.20 2.35
CA GLU A 78 -8.97 3.85 1.81
C GLU A 78 -7.95 3.56 0.70
N TYR A 79 -7.73 4.55 -0.16
CA TYR A 79 -6.71 4.43 -1.20
C TYR A 79 -5.29 4.43 -0.61
N ALA A 80 -5.03 5.20 0.46
CA ALA A 80 -3.74 5.18 1.13
C ALA A 80 -3.45 3.80 1.73
N ASP A 81 -4.39 3.22 2.47
CA ASP A 81 -4.23 1.91 3.09
C ASP A 81 -3.94 0.83 2.04
N THR A 82 -4.75 0.75 0.98
CA THR A 82 -4.55 -0.24 -0.09
C THR A 82 -3.19 -0.07 -0.78
N THR A 83 -2.81 1.17 -1.12
CA THR A 83 -1.52 1.47 -1.75
C THR A 83 -0.33 1.12 -0.85
N GLU A 84 -0.43 1.36 0.46
CA GLU A 84 0.62 1.00 1.42
C GLU A 84 0.84 -0.51 1.50
N HIS A 85 -0.24 -1.30 1.47
CA HIS A 85 -0.14 -2.77 1.46
C HIS A 85 0.55 -3.25 0.18
N ASP A 86 0.14 -2.75 -0.98
CA ASP A 86 0.71 -3.13 -2.28
C ASP A 86 2.18 -2.75 -2.39
N LEU A 87 2.57 -1.55 -1.96
CA LEU A 87 3.96 -1.09 -1.98
C LEU A 87 4.86 -1.96 -1.08
N ARG A 88 4.36 -2.34 0.11
CA ARG A 88 5.08 -3.27 1.00
C ARG A 88 5.27 -4.63 0.35
N LEU A 89 4.24 -5.19 -0.27
CA LEU A 89 4.29 -6.48 -0.96
C LEU A 89 5.30 -6.45 -2.12
N VAL A 90 5.24 -5.43 -2.96
CA VAL A 90 6.20 -5.23 -4.07
C VAL A 90 7.63 -5.15 -3.54
N ASN A 91 7.85 -4.47 -2.40
CA ASN A 91 9.18 -4.39 -1.81
C ASN A 91 9.67 -5.76 -1.30
N GLN A 92 8.80 -6.57 -0.67
CA GLN A 92 9.13 -7.93 -0.25
C GLN A 92 9.46 -8.84 -1.44
N LEU A 93 8.71 -8.74 -2.55
CA LEU A 93 8.93 -9.50 -3.79
C LEU A 93 10.21 -9.11 -4.56
N LYS A 94 10.96 -8.09 -4.11
CA LYS A 94 12.34 -7.86 -4.59
C LYS A 94 13.26 -9.03 -4.18
N ASN A 95 12.97 -9.73 -3.09
CA ASN A 95 13.69 -10.94 -2.70
C ASN A 95 13.44 -12.07 -3.73
N ARG A 96 14.52 -12.60 -4.31
CA ARG A 96 14.45 -13.64 -5.34
C ARG A 96 13.76 -14.92 -4.85
N ALA A 97 14.03 -15.35 -3.62
CA ALA A 97 13.45 -16.56 -3.06
C ALA A 97 11.93 -16.39 -2.85
N LEU A 98 11.50 -15.25 -2.32
CA LEU A 98 10.06 -14.94 -2.17
C LEU A 98 9.36 -14.84 -3.53
N ARG A 99 10.02 -14.25 -4.53
CA ARG A 99 9.45 -14.20 -5.90
C ARG A 99 9.29 -15.59 -6.50
N GLN A 100 10.27 -16.48 -6.32
CA GLN A 100 10.17 -17.86 -6.79
C GLN A 100 9.04 -18.61 -6.09
N LEU A 101 8.89 -18.46 -4.77
CA LEU A 101 7.79 -19.04 -4.01
C LEU A 101 6.43 -18.53 -4.50
N ALA A 102 6.30 -17.22 -4.77
CA ALA A 102 5.05 -16.64 -5.28
C ALA A 102 4.66 -17.22 -6.65
N VAL A 103 5.62 -17.38 -7.56
CA VAL A 103 5.38 -18.02 -8.87
C VAL A 103 4.94 -19.46 -8.71
N LEU A 104 5.62 -20.25 -7.88
CA LEU A 104 5.25 -21.65 -7.64
C LEU A 104 3.87 -21.77 -6.98
N ALA A 105 3.55 -20.89 -6.03
CA ALA A 105 2.27 -20.91 -5.35
C ALA A 105 1.09 -20.53 -6.28
N PHE A 106 1.33 -19.71 -7.30
CA PHE A 106 0.30 -19.27 -8.24
C PHE A 106 -0.29 -20.43 -9.05
N ASP A 107 0.55 -21.38 -9.46
CA ASP A 107 0.14 -22.54 -10.28
C ASP A 107 -0.55 -23.65 -9.47
N LEU A 108 -0.59 -23.54 -8.13
CA LEU A 108 -1.22 -24.52 -7.25
C LEU A 108 -2.75 -24.40 -7.24
N SER A 109 -3.42 -25.49 -6.88
CA SER A 109 -4.86 -25.46 -6.57
C SER A 109 -5.14 -24.61 -5.33
N GLU A 110 -6.39 -24.14 -5.16
CA GLU A 110 -6.82 -23.40 -3.96
C GLU A 110 -6.55 -24.19 -2.67
N GLU A 111 -6.79 -25.50 -2.69
CA GLU A 111 -6.55 -26.39 -1.54
C GLU A 111 -5.06 -26.47 -1.20
N SER A 112 -4.20 -26.64 -2.20
CA SER A 112 -2.75 -26.67 -2.00
C SER A 112 -2.20 -25.31 -1.54
N ARG A 113 -2.76 -24.20 -2.03
CA ARG A 113 -2.44 -22.85 -1.55
C ARG A 113 -2.85 -22.66 -0.09
N HIS A 114 -4.00 -23.18 0.33
CA HIS A 114 -4.44 -23.14 1.72
C HIS A 114 -3.50 -23.93 2.65
N MET A 115 -3.09 -25.14 2.24
CA MET A 115 -2.10 -25.94 2.99
C MET A 115 -0.75 -25.23 3.11
N LEU A 116 -0.27 -24.62 2.02
CA LEU A 116 0.97 -23.84 2.04
C LEU A 116 0.87 -22.66 3.02
N GLY A 117 -0.26 -21.96 3.05
CA GLY A 117 -0.54 -20.89 4.01
C GLY A 117 -0.52 -21.38 5.46
N ALA A 118 -1.15 -22.52 5.75
CA ALA A 118 -1.14 -23.12 7.08
C ALA A 118 0.27 -23.55 7.54
N LEU A 119 1.07 -24.10 6.62
CA LEU A 119 2.47 -24.46 6.90
C LEU A 119 3.31 -23.21 7.20
N ALA A 120 3.15 -22.15 6.41
CA ALA A 120 3.86 -20.89 6.63
C ALA A 120 3.53 -20.30 8.01
N GLU A 121 2.26 -20.31 8.41
CA GLU A 121 1.83 -19.83 9.73
C GLU A 121 2.44 -20.67 10.87
N LYS A 122 2.48 -21.99 10.72
CA LYS A 122 3.13 -22.87 11.70
C LYS A 122 4.64 -22.58 11.84
N LEU A 123 5.32 -22.32 10.73
CA LEU A 123 6.75 -21.95 10.75
C LEU A 123 6.96 -20.61 11.46
N ARG A 124 6.12 -19.60 11.18
CA ARG A 124 6.17 -18.30 11.87
C ARG A 124 6.03 -18.45 13.38
N GLN A 125 5.07 -19.26 13.84
CA GLN A 125 4.87 -19.53 15.27
C GLN A 125 6.10 -20.20 15.90
N THR A 126 6.70 -21.15 15.18
CA THR A 126 7.92 -21.85 15.63
C THR A 126 9.11 -20.90 15.75
N GLU A 127 9.20 -19.91 14.87
CA GLU A 127 10.24 -18.87 14.87
C GLU A 127 9.93 -17.68 15.82
N GLY A 128 8.81 -17.72 16.54
CA GLY A 128 8.41 -16.64 17.45
C GLY A 128 7.95 -15.35 16.73
N LEU A 129 7.62 -15.43 15.44
CA LEU A 129 7.13 -14.30 14.65
C LEU A 129 5.62 -14.11 14.91
N ILE A 130 5.26 -12.96 15.48
CA ILE A 130 3.85 -12.60 15.74
C ILE A 130 3.10 -12.48 14.39
N PRO A 131 1.85 -12.95 14.27
CA PRO A 131 1.05 -12.80 13.05
C PRO A 131 0.98 -11.33 12.64
N ASP A 132 1.21 -11.10 11.34
CA ASP A 132 1.09 -9.77 10.77
C ASP A 132 -0.40 -9.38 10.81
N ARG A 133 -0.75 -8.39 11.64
CA ARG A 133 -2.14 -7.97 11.88
C ARG A 133 -2.82 -7.41 10.62
N PHE A 134 -2.04 -7.21 9.56
CA PHE A 134 -2.48 -6.71 8.26
C PHE A 134 -2.67 -7.82 7.20
N ALA A 135 -2.34 -9.09 7.49
CA ALA A 135 -2.46 -10.19 6.55
C ALA A 135 -3.88 -10.79 6.46
N THR A 136 -4.80 -10.40 7.35
CA THR A 136 -6.21 -10.75 7.19
C THR A 136 -6.82 -9.88 6.09
N PRO A 137 -7.30 -10.45 4.97
CA PRO A 137 -8.28 -9.72 4.19
C PRO A 137 -9.42 -9.42 5.15
N ARG A 138 -9.71 -8.13 5.40
CA ARG A 138 -10.98 -7.74 5.99
C ARG A 138 -12.03 -8.36 5.10
N SER A 139 -12.64 -9.43 5.58
CA SER A 139 -13.71 -10.14 4.91
C SER A 139 -14.66 -9.08 4.39
N ALA A 140 -14.74 -8.95 3.07
CA ALA A 140 -15.84 -8.24 2.46
C ALA A 140 -17.08 -8.90 3.03
N THR A 141 -17.78 -8.18 3.89
CA THR A 141 -19.13 -8.55 4.31
C THR A 141 -19.96 -8.52 3.04
N ARG A 142 -19.98 -9.68 2.36
CA ARG A 142 -20.98 -10.03 1.37
C ARG A 142 -22.30 -10.00 2.14
N HIS A 143 -22.97 -8.86 2.10
CA HIS A 143 -24.41 -8.79 2.26
C HIS A 143 -25.03 -9.59 1.09
N GLN A 144 -25.13 -10.90 1.26
CA GLN A 144 -26.03 -11.74 0.48
C GLN A 144 -27.41 -11.67 1.13
N GLY A 145 -28.42 -11.36 0.31
CA GLY A 145 -29.77 -11.91 0.50
C GLY A 145 -30.85 -10.93 0.96
N ALA A 146 -31.39 -10.13 0.04
CA ALA A 146 -32.81 -9.77 0.04
C ALA A 146 -33.28 -9.40 -1.38
N PHE A 147 -33.17 -10.35 -2.31
CA PHE A 147 -33.95 -10.28 -3.54
C PHE A 147 -35.38 -10.70 -3.20
N ARG A 148 -36.25 -9.72 -2.93
CA ARG A 148 -37.69 -9.94 -2.77
C ARG A 148 -38.29 -10.12 -4.15
N ASP A 149 -38.74 -11.32 -4.45
CA ASP A 149 -39.57 -11.65 -5.61
C ASP A 149 -40.95 -10.95 -5.49
N PRO A 150 -41.38 -10.12 -6.47
CA PRO A 150 -42.64 -9.39 -6.41
C PRO A 150 -43.81 -10.07 -7.14
N ARG A 151 -43.85 -11.40 -7.32
CA ARG A 151 -45.03 -12.07 -7.94
C ARG A 151 -45.40 -13.40 -7.30
N SER A 152 -46.04 -13.37 -6.13
CA SER A 152 -46.86 -14.48 -5.64
C SER A 152 -47.86 -14.00 -4.59
N ARG A 153 -48.92 -13.32 -5.06
CA ARG A 153 -50.19 -13.19 -4.35
C ARG A 153 -51.32 -13.18 -5.36
N ASP A 154 -51.65 -14.37 -5.83
CA ASP A 154 -53.00 -14.74 -6.24
C ASP A 154 -53.19 -16.21 -5.86
N ALA A 155 -53.84 -16.44 -4.72
CA ALA A 155 -54.75 -17.56 -4.51
C ALA A 155 -55.37 -17.48 -3.10
N VAL A 156 -56.66 -17.79 -3.08
CA VAL A 156 -57.48 -18.28 -1.97
C VAL A 156 -58.35 -17.25 -1.23
N ARG A 157 -59.56 -17.13 -1.80
CA ARG A 157 -60.90 -17.13 -1.18
C ARG A 157 -61.43 -15.86 -0.52
#